data_AF-C4J3E6-F1
#
_entry.id   AF-C4J3E6-F1
#
_cell.length_a   1.000
_cell.length_b   1.000
_cell.length_c   1.000
_cell.angle_alpha   90.00
_cell.angle_beta   90.00
_cell.angle_gamma   90.00
#
_symmetry.space_group_name_H-M   'P 1'
#
loop_
_entity.id
_entity.type
_entity.pdbx_description
1 polymer ?
#
loop_
_entity_poly.entity_id
_entity_poly.type
_entity_poly.pdbx_seq_one_letter_code
_entity_poly.pdbx_strand_id
1 'polypeptide(L)'
;MAGCKTAVSNVVMSTVVMLTLLLITPLFKYTPNAILSSIIISAVLGLIDYESAYLIWKVDKLDFLACMGAFFGVIFSSVEYGLLIAVCESQLVFRLCY
;
A
#
# COMPACT_ATOMS: atom_id res chain seq x y z
N MET A 1 8.38 -0.05 -18.68
CA MET A 1 9.25 0.66 -17.70
C MET A 1 10.43 1.24 -18.46
N ALA A 2 10.46 2.55 -18.67
CA ALA A 2 11.58 3.20 -19.35
C ALA A 2 12.83 3.05 -18.49
N GLY A 3 13.87 2.41 -19.02
CA GLY A 3 15.02 1.88 -18.29
C GLY A 3 15.99 2.93 -17.74
N CYS A 4 15.55 3.72 -16.76
CA CYS A 4 16.41 4.64 -16.01
C CYS A 4 16.77 4.02 -14.65
N LYS A 5 18.00 3.52 -14.52
CA LYS A 5 18.56 2.85 -13.31
C LYS A 5 19.55 3.73 -12.53
N THR A 6 19.46 5.06 -12.63
CA THR A 6 20.44 5.98 -12.03
C THR A 6 19.80 6.90 -10.98
N ALA A 7 20.57 7.26 -9.94
CA ALA A 7 20.12 8.12 -8.84
C ALA A 7 19.57 9.48 -9.31
N VAL A 8 20.05 9.97 -10.46
CA VAL A 8 19.52 11.17 -11.12
C VAL A 8 18.04 11.06 -11.47
N SER A 9 17.53 9.86 -11.77
CA SER A 9 16.09 9.64 -12.05
C SER A 9 15.22 9.91 -10.83
N ASN A 10 15.70 9.53 -9.63
CA ASN A 10 14.96 9.78 -8.39
C ASN A 10 14.96 11.27 -8.03
N VAL A 11 16.09 11.95 -8.26
CA VAL A 11 16.22 13.40 -8.07
C VAL A 11 15.27 14.17 -9.00
N VAL A 12 15.22 13.79 -10.28
CA VAL A 12 14.31 14.42 -11.25
C VAL A 12 12.85 14.18 -10.86
N MET A 13 12.48 12.95 -10.48
CA MET A 13 11.11 12.63 -10.05
C MET A 13 10.69 13.47 -8.84
N SER A 14 11.53 13.54 -7.79
CA SER A 14 11.25 14.35 -6.60
C SER A 14 11.15 15.84 -6.93
N THR A 15 12.05 16.36 -7.78
CA THR A 15 12.04 17.78 -8.19
C THR A 15 10.77 18.12 -8.98
N VAL A 16 10.33 17.22 -9.87
CA VAL A 16 9.08 17.39 -10.63
C VAL A 16 7.87 17.35 -9.70
N VAL A 17 7.84 16.45 -8.72
CA VAL A 17 6.76 16.39 -7.70
C VAL A 17 6.72 17.66 -6.86
N MET A 18 7.88 18.18 -6.43
CA MET A 18 8.00 19.44 -5.70
C MET A 18 7.47 20.62 -6.53
N LEU A 19 7.86 20.71 -7.80
CA LEU A 19 7.38 21.74 -8.73
C LEU A 19 5.88 21.65 -8.99
N THR A 20 5.34 20.43 -9.14
CA THR A 20 3.89 20.23 -9.30
C THR A 20 3.12 20.64 -8.04
N LEU A 21 3.62 20.31 -6.84
CA LEU A 21 3.02 20.80 -5.59
C LEU A 21 3.16 22.32 -5.40
N LEU A 22 4.03 23.03 -6.12
CA LEU A 22 4.15 24.49 -5.98
C LEU A 22 3.30 25.23 -7.03
N LEU A 23 3.25 24.69 -8.26
CA LEU A 23 2.52 25.29 -9.40
C LEU A 23 1.09 24.77 -9.57
N ILE A 24 0.83 23.48 -9.32
CA ILE A 24 -0.46 22.80 -9.52
C ILE A 24 -1.28 22.73 -8.21
N THR A 25 -0.75 23.12 -7.05
CA THR A 25 -1.55 23.24 -5.81
C THR A 25 -2.83 24.07 -5.89
N PRO A 26 -2.93 25.20 -6.64
CA PRO A 26 -4.23 25.84 -6.86
C PRO A 26 -5.20 24.94 -7.64
N LEU A 27 -4.71 24.11 -8.56
CA LEU A 27 -5.49 23.13 -9.32
C LEU A 27 -5.95 21.95 -8.45
N PHE A 28 -5.13 21.47 -7.52
CA PHE A 28 -5.54 20.43 -6.55
C PHE A 28 -6.69 20.89 -5.65
N LYS A 29 -6.79 22.19 -5.34
CA LYS A 29 -7.90 22.73 -4.56
C LYS A 29 -9.26 22.64 -5.26
N TYR A 30 -9.25 22.67 -6.60
CA TYR A 30 -10.44 22.52 -7.45
C TYR A 30 -10.68 21.09 -7.92
N THR A 31 -9.74 20.19 -7.66
CA THR A 31 -9.88 18.78 -8.04
C THR A 31 -10.90 18.15 -7.09
N PRO A 32 -12.12 17.79 -7.56
CA PRO A 32 -13.11 17.16 -6.71
C PRO A 32 -12.54 15.90 -6.08
N ASN A 33 -12.89 15.63 -4.81
CA ASN A 33 -12.54 14.40 -4.09
C ASN A 33 -12.83 13.13 -4.90
N ALA A 34 -13.74 13.19 -5.88
CA ALA A 34 -14.02 12.15 -6.84
C ALA A 34 -12.77 11.63 -7.59
N ILE A 35 -11.86 12.51 -8.00
CA ILE A 35 -10.66 12.12 -8.76
C ILE A 35 -9.68 11.40 -7.85
N LEU A 36 -9.45 11.92 -6.63
CA LEU A 36 -8.58 11.25 -5.65
C LEU A 36 -9.13 9.87 -5.27
N SER A 37 -10.44 9.78 -5.00
CA SER A 37 -11.08 8.49 -4.71
C SER A 37 -10.96 7.50 -5.88
N SER A 38 -11.11 7.96 -7.12
CA SER A 38 -10.96 7.11 -8.31
C SER A 38 -9.54 6.56 -8.43
N ILE A 39 -8.52 7.38 -8.20
CA ILE A 39 -7.12 6.96 -8.24
C ILE A 39 -6.83 5.94 -7.13
N ILE A 40 -7.34 6.15 -5.91
CA ILE A 40 -7.16 5.22 -4.79
C ILE A 40 -7.83 3.87 -5.11
N ILE A 41 -9.07 3.86 -5.60
CA ILE A 41 -9.78 2.63 -5.97
C ILE A 41 -9.01 1.88 -7.06
N SER A 42 -8.55 2.57 -8.10
CA SER A 42 -7.74 1.96 -9.16
C SER A 42 -6.42 1.38 -8.65
N ALA A 43 -5.78 2.04 -7.68
CA ALA A 43 -4.55 1.55 -7.07
C ALA A 43 -4.78 0.31 -6.22
N VAL A 44 -5.86 0.27 -5.42
CA VAL A 44 -6.22 -0.90 -4.60
C VAL A 44 -6.55 -2.10 -5.49
N LEU A 45 -7.32 -1.88 -6.56
CA LEU A 45 -7.63 -2.93 -7.53
C LEU A 45 -6.38 -3.45 -8.26
N GLY A 46 -5.42 -2.57 -8.56
CA GLY A 46 -4.14 -2.96 -9.17
C GLY A 46 -3.19 -3.68 -8.22
N LEU A 47 -3.39 -3.53 -6.90
CA LEU A 47 -2.57 -4.18 -5.86
C LEU A 47 -3.14 -5.54 -5.45
N ILE A 48 -4.45 -5.77 -5.62
CA ILE A 48 -5.10 -7.01 -5.20
C ILE A 48 -4.87 -8.11 -6.24
N ASP A 49 -3.84 -8.92 -5.98
CA ASP A 49 -3.52 -10.07 -6.81
C ASP A 49 -4.33 -11.28 -6.35
N TYR A 50 -5.44 -11.56 -7.04
CA TYR A 50 -6.35 -12.64 -6.71
C TYR A 50 -5.68 -14.02 -6.74
N GLU A 51 -4.69 -14.21 -7.61
CA GLU A 51 -3.94 -15.46 -7.72
C GLU A 51 -3.10 -15.71 -6.45
N SER A 52 -2.40 -14.68 -5.98
CA SER A 52 -1.63 -14.72 -4.73
C SER A 52 -2.52 -14.97 -3.51
N ALA A 53 -3.69 -14.31 -3.44
CA ALA A 53 -4.64 -14.51 -2.35
C ALA A 53 -5.17 -15.96 -2.26
N TYR A 54 -5.43 -16.59 -3.41
CA TYR A 54 -5.87 -17.98 -3.46
C TYR A 54 -4.76 -18.96 -3.06
N LEU A 55 -3.52 -18.68 -3.47
CA LEU A 55 -2.36 -19.49 -3.13
C LEU A 55 -2.07 -19.46 -1.62
N ILE A 56 -2.14 -18.28 -0.99
CA ILE A 56 -1.98 -18.12 0.46
C ILE A 56 -3.07 -18.89 1.22
N TRP A 57 -4.34 -18.81 0.79
CA TRP A 57 -5.44 -19.55 1.41
C TRP A 57 -5.21 -21.08 1.41
N LYS A 58 -4.62 -21.61 0.34
CA LYS A 58 -4.38 -23.05 0.17
C LYS A 58 -3.16 -23.57 0.94
N VAL A 59 -2.12 -22.75 1.09
CA VAL A 59 -0.84 -23.14 1.69
C VAL A 59 -0.88 -23.02 3.21
N ASP A 60 -1.27 -21.86 3.75
CA ASP A 60 -1.17 -21.62 5.20
C ASP A 60 -2.38 -20.82 5.73
N LYS A 61 -3.19 -21.49 6.57
CA LYS A 61 -4.38 -20.87 7.17
C LYS A 61 -4.02 -19.76 8.17
N LEU A 62 -2.82 -19.81 8.75
CA LEU A 62 -2.34 -18.81 9.71
C LEU A 62 -1.99 -17.49 9.03
N ASP A 63 -1.29 -17.53 7.88
CA ASP A 63 -1.00 -16.33 7.09
C ASP A 63 -2.27 -15.66 6.57
N PHE A 64 -3.28 -16.47 6.20
CA PHE A 64 -4.56 -15.91 5.80
C PHE A 64 -5.30 -15.20 6.95
N LEU A 65 -5.25 -15.77 8.16
CA LEU A 65 -5.86 -15.16 9.34
C LEU A 65 -5.12 -13.87 9.73
N ALA A 66 -3.80 -13.84 9.58
CA ALA A 66 -2.99 -12.64 9.82
C ALA A 66 -3.29 -11.53 8.79
N CYS A 67 -3.37 -11.86 7.51
CA CYS A 67 -3.79 -10.91 6.48
C CYS A 67 -5.18 -10.32 6.78
N MET A 68 -6.13 -11.14 7.22
CA MET A 68 -7.47 -10.68 7.57
C MET A 68 -7.46 -9.83 8.85
N GLY A 69 -6.67 -10.23 9.86
CA GLY A 69 -6.47 -9.50 11.11
C GLY A 69 -5.85 -8.13 10.90
N ALA A 70 -4.78 -8.04 10.11
CA ALA A 70 -4.16 -6.78 9.71
C ALA A 70 -5.13 -5.88 8.91
N PHE A 71 -5.90 -6.46 7.97
CA PHE A 71 -6.88 -5.70 7.19
C PHE A 71 -7.98 -5.10 8.08
N PHE A 72 -8.54 -5.90 9.00
CA PHE A 72 -9.49 -5.41 9.98
C PHE A 72 -8.86 -4.40 10.95
N GLY A 73 -7.60 -4.61 11.36
CA GLY A 73 -6.86 -3.73 12.25
C GLY A 73 -6.67 -2.32 11.67
N VAL A 74 -6.32 -2.23 10.38
CA VAL A 74 -6.18 -0.94 9.67
C VAL A 74 -7.53 -0.23 9.56
N ILE A 75 -8.60 -0.94 9.21
CA ILE A 75 -9.94 -0.35 9.02
C ILE A 75 -10.54 0.15 10.34
N PHE A 76 -10.37 -0.58 11.44
CA PHE A 76 -11.00 -0.24 12.72
C PHE A 76 -10.20 0.76 13.56
N SER A 77 -8.86 0.71 13.52
CA SER A 77 -8.03 1.38 14.52
C SER A 77 -7.07 2.43 13.97
N SER A 78 -6.95 2.59 12.64
CA SER A 78 -5.97 3.40 11.89
C SER A 78 -4.75 2.60 11.42
N VAL A 79 -4.09 3.11 10.37
CA VAL A 79 -2.93 2.47 9.70
C VAL A 79 -1.80 2.14 10.68
N GLU A 80 -1.56 2.99 11.68
CA GLU A 80 -0.52 2.78 12.70
C GLU A 80 -0.75 1.49 13.51
N TYR A 81 -1.97 1.27 13.99
CA TYR A 81 -2.31 0.09 14.78
C TYR A 81 -2.40 -1.17 13.94
N GLY A 82 -2.92 -1.07 12.71
CA GLY A 82 -2.91 -2.20 11.78
C GLY A 82 -1.50 -2.67 11.41
N LEU A 83 -0.55 -1.74 11.26
CA LEU A 83 0.86 -2.09 11.06
C LEU A 83 1.46 -2.79 12.28
N LEU A 84 1.17 -2.31 13.50
CA LEU A 84 1.63 -2.95 14.73
C LEU A 84 1.11 -4.38 14.87
N ILE A 85 -0.16 -4.63 14.56
CA ILE A 85 -0.77 -5.97 14.60
C ILE A 85 -0.09 -6.90 13.58
N ALA A 86 0.15 -6.43 12.35
CA ALA A 86 0.82 -7.22 11.31
C ALA A 86 2.26 -7.62 11.71
N VAL A 87 3.01 -6.72 12.34
CA VAL A 87 4.36 -7.02 12.85
C VAL A 87 4.30 -8.05 13.99
N CYS A 88 3.32 -7.94 14.89
CA CYS A 88 3.14 -8.91 15.97
C CYS A 88 2.78 -10.31 15.45
N GLU A 89 1.89 -10.40 14.47
CA GLU A 89 1.49 -11.68 13.85
C GLU A 89 2.64 -12.34 13.10
N SER A 90 3.38 -11.57 12.30
CA SER A 90 4.56 -12.10 11.58
C SER A 90 5.66 -12.59 12.53
N GLN A 91 5.90 -11.88 13.64
CA GLN A 91 6.85 -12.32 14.67
C GLN A 91 6.40 -13.61 15.38
N LEU A 92 5.09 -13.76 15.62
CA LEU A 92 4.52 -14.96 16.24
C LEU A 92 4.64 -16.18 15.32
N VAL A 93 4.35 -16.02 14.03
CA VAL A 93 4.50 -17.07 13.02
C VAL A 93 5.97 -17.49 12.89
N PHE A 94 6.90 -16.54 12.84
CA PHE A 94 8.33 -16.83 12.77
C PHE A 94 8.81 -17.64 14.00
N ARG A 95 8.28 -17.35 15.19
CA ARG A 95 8.59 -18.09 16.43
C ARG A 95 8.03 -19.53 16.45
N LEU A 96 6.93 -19.80 15.75
CA LEU A 96 6.31 -21.13 15.72
C LEU A 96 6.91 -22.04 14.63
N CYS A 97 7.47 -21.46 13.57
CA CYS A 97 8.05 -22.19 12.45
C CYS A 97 9.57 -22.43 12.57
N TYR A 98 10.25 -21.75 13.50
CA TYR A 98 11.69 -21.88 13.80
C TYR A 98 11.94 -22.25 15.26
#